data_AF-A0A2A4TNN0-F1
#
_entry.id   AF-A0A2A4TNN0-F1
#
_cell.length_a   1.000
_cell.length_b   1.000
_cell.length_c   1.000
_cell.angle_alpha   90.00
_cell.angle_beta   90.00
_cell.angle_gamma   90.00
#
_symmetry.space_group_name_H-M   'P 1'
#
loop_
_entity.id
_entity.type
_entity.pdbx_description
1 polymer ?
#
loop_
_entity_poly.entity_id
_entity_poly.type
_entity_poly.pdbx_seq_one_letter_code
_entity_poly.pdbx_strand_id
1 'polypeptide(L)'
;MKKVSITFIVVMIFYGAFFLYVINHKEHCDQPCKDLGSVAYLGEHIHKGVVLEAACDPLTLKLELAERPVKVGERYSLWHRIEIKNNCCGITSLRLPFLLANAQGTKLSFDVWGPGGEKISSTPTSVLEDFYLPYKYEKHENAELAASKFIHWIYPGETLSSTPMRYEPHKKLSPYLEDRFDEFWSEFPDKKFDKLKERDRRFQEKRVNEMMKKLKPPKPIPGYRVLDRFVFKKPGIYKIQVHLEDIISLYSGRSWFRDLFPPFDILAQTILSTRGISSNWNKEVHIDIRSPMVEFEVVP
;
A
#
# COMPACT_ATOMS: atom_id res chain seq x y z
N MET A 1 28.72 33.71 51.15
CA MET A 1 28.34 32.34 50.71
C MET A 1 26.88 32.37 50.27
N LYS A 2 26.60 32.19 48.97
CA LYS A 2 25.23 32.15 48.46
C LYS A 2 24.59 30.83 48.90
N LYS A 3 23.52 30.88 49.70
CA LYS A 3 22.69 29.71 50.01
C LYS A 3 22.09 29.23 48.69
N VAL A 4 22.66 28.17 48.12
CA VAL A 4 21.99 27.44 47.05
C VAL A 4 20.69 26.93 47.66
N SER A 5 19.57 27.46 47.17
CA SER A 5 18.25 27.09 47.68
C SER A 5 18.05 25.59 47.48
N ILE A 6 17.65 24.86 48.52
CA ILE A 6 17.35 23.42 48.48
C ILE A 6 16.40 23.10 47.31
N THR A 7 15.49 24.02 46.99
CA THR A 7 14.59 23.96 45.84
C THR A 7 15.33 23.81 44.51
N PHE A 8 16.45 24.49 44.30
CA PHE A 8 17.24 24.41 43.07
C PHE A 8 17.85 23.01 42.88
N ILE A 9 18.34 22.41 43.98
CA ILE A 9 18.92 21.05 43.96
C ILE A 9 17.84 20.02 43.62
N VAL A 10 16.66 20.14 44.23
CA VAL A 10 15.53 19.25 43.97
C VAL A 10 15.09 19.32 42.50
N VAL A 11 14.96 20.53 41.93
CA VAL A 11 14.61 20.73 40.52
C VAL A 11 15.65 20.08 39.59
N MET A 12 16.94 20.22 39.87
CA MET A 12 18.01 19.61 39.06
C MET A 12 17.99 18.08 39.10
N ILE A 13 17.67 17.48 40.26
CA ILE A 13 17.53 16.02 40.39
C ILE A 13 16.34 15.52 39.57
N PHE A 14 15.18 16.17 39.68
CA PHE A 14 13.99 15.80 38.89
C PHE A 14 14.23 15.94 37.39
N TYR A 15 14.88 17.03 36.96
CA TYR A 15 15.26 17.22 35.57
C TYR A 15 16.23 16.13 35.09
N GLY A 16 17.26 15.81 35.88
CA GLY A 16 18.23 14.77 35.55
C GLY A 16 17.58 13.38 35.43
N ALA A 17 16.69 13.04 36.36
CA ALA A 17 15.93 11.78 36.32
C ALA A 17 15.01 11.71 35.10
N PHE A 18 14.31 12.81 34.77
CA PHE A 18 13.46 12.89 33.58
C PHE A 18 14.27 12.82 32.29
N PHE A 19 15.44 13.46 32.24
CA PHE A 19 16.37 13.35 31.13
C PHE A 19 16.82 11.91 30.91
N LEU A 20 17.25 11.22 31.99
CA LEU A 20 17.62 9.81 31.94
C LEU A 20 16.45 8.92 31.52
N TYR A 21 15.23 9.23 31.98
CA TYR A 21 14.03 8.53 31.54
C TYR A 21 13.82 8.70 30.04
N VAL A 22 13.79 9.94 29.52
CA VAL A 22 13.56 10.23 28.10
C VAL A 22 14.60 9.54 27.20
N ILE A 23 15.89 9.59 27.55
CA ILE A 23 16.94 9.00 26.70
C ILE A 23 16.94 7.46 26.71
N ASN A 24 16.48 6.86 27.81
CA ASN A 24 16.44 5.40 27.96
C ASN A 24 15.07 4.83 27.60
N HIS A 25 14.06 5.69 27.41
CA HIS A 25 12.73 5.28 26.99
C HIS A 25 12.78 4.86 25.54
N LYS A 26 12.81 3.54 25.32
CA LYS A 26 12.65 2.96 24.00
C LYS A 26 11.16 2.75 23.77
N GLU A 27 10.61 3.37 22.73
CA GLU A 27 9.31 2.95 22.21
C GLU A 27 9.39 1.45 21.96
N HIS A 28 8.53 0.69 22.64
CA HIS A 28 8.42 -0.72 22.40
C HIS A 28 7.73 -0.89 21.07
N CYS A 29 8.55 -1.17 20.05
CA CYS A 29 8.09 -1.58 18.75
C CYS A 29 8.72 -2.94 18.42
N ASP A 30 7.84 -3.92 18.21
CA ASP A 30 8.22 -5.30 17.90
C ASP A 30 8.51 -5.50 16.40
N GLN A 31 8.35 -4.44 15.58
CA GLN A 31 8.63 -4.51 14.16
C GLN A 31 10.14 -4.60 13.89
N PRO A 32 10.55 -5.33 12.85
CA PRO A 32 11.97 -5.58 12.58
C PRO A 32 12.72 -4.32 12.15
N CYS A 33 12.06 -3.39 11.44
CA CYS A 33 12.65 -2.13 11.00
C CYS A 33 12.37 -1.03 12.04
N LYS A 34 13.26 -0.93 13.05
CA LYS A 34 13.09 -0.07 14.23
C LYS A 34 13.41 1.40 13.98
N ASP A 35 14.52 1.63 13.31
CA ASP A 35 14.95 2.95 12.86
C ASP A 35 15.37 2.77 11.41
N LEU A 36 14.75 3.56 10.54
CA LEU A 36 15.06 3.54 9.11
C LEU A 36 16.44 4.08 8.79
N GLY A 37 17.21 4.52 9.81
CA GLY A 37 18.64 4.77 9.76
C GLY A 37 18.99 5.47 8.47
N SER A 38 18.85 6.79 8.40
CA SER A 38 19.17 7.48 7.16
C SER A 38 20.63 7.17 6.81
N VAL A 39 20.86 6.48 5.69
CA VAL A 39 22.15 6.53 4.99
C VAL A 39 22.26 7.91 4.32
N ALA A 40 21.93 8.96 5.06
CA ALA A 40 22.29 10.32 4.72
C ALA A 40 23.72 10.46 5.21
N TYR A 41 24.63 10.65 4.27
CA TYR A 41 26.00 11.08 4.50
C TYR A 41 26.04 12.01 5.72
N LEU A 42 26.76 11.58 6.76
CA LEU A 42 27.05 12.41 7.94
C LEU A 42 27.53 13.78 7.45
N GLY A 43 26.70 14.81 7.50
CA GLY A 43 27.15 16.14 7.09
C GLY A 43 26.10 17.22 6.96
N GLU A 44 24.95 16.98 6.33
CA GLU A 44 24.14 18.11 5.86
C GLU A 44 22.68 18.02 6.30
N HIS A 45 22.17 19.16 6.74
CA HIS A 45 20.77 19.40 7.06
C HIS A 45 19.89 18.83 5.94
N ILE A 46 19.12 17.76 6.23
CA ILE A 46 18.19 17.16 5.28
C ILE A 46 17.15 18.24 4.91
N HIS A 47 17.30 18.84 3.74
CA HIS A 47 16.33 19.76 3.18
C HIS A 47 15.01 19.01 2.89
N LYS A 48 13.87 19.70 3.00
CA LYS A 48 12.57 19.15 2.60
C LYS A 48 12.64 18.69 1.14
N GLY A 49 12.25 17.44 0.86
CA GLY A 49 12.18 16.88 -0.50
C GLY A 49 13.37 15.98 -0.90
N VAL A 50 14.28 15.66 0.02
CA VAL A 50 15.31 14.64 -0.23
C VAL A 50 14.72 13.25 0.01
N VAL A 51 14.72 12.42 -1.03
CA VAL A 51 14.34 11.01 -0.96
C VAL A 51 15.53 10.22 -0.41
N LEU A 52 15.31 9.47 0.67
CA LEU A 52 16.33 8.69 1.35
C LEU A 52 16.31 7.23 0.92
N GLU A 53 17.47 6.57 0.95
CA GLU A 53 17.55 5.11 0.97
C GLU A 53 17.30 4.59 2.40
N ALA A 54 16.50 3.53 2.51
CA ALA A 54 16.15 2.91 3.78
C ALA A 54 17.31 2.02 4.29
N ALA A 55 17.68 2.10 5.57
CA ALA A 55 18.61 1.12 6.17
C ALA A 55 17.99 -0.27 6.38
N CYS A 56 16.66 -0.37 6.32
CA CYS A 56 15.91 -1.61 6.42
C CYS A 56 14.66 -1.53 5.53
N ASP A 57 14.12 -2.67 5.12
CA ASP A 57 12.90 -2.70 4.30
C ASP A 57 11.68 -2.28 5.14
N PRO A 58 11.08 -1.09 4.90
CA PRO A 58 9.95 -0.61 5.69
C PRO A 58 8.68 -1.41 5.41
N LEU A 59 8.61 -2.04 4.24
CA LEU A 59 7.48 -2.82 3.77
C LEU A 59 7.93 -4.22 3.36
N THR A 60 7.07 -5.21 3.56
CA THR A 60 7.23 -6.54 2.94
C THR A 60 6.11 -6.83 1.98
N LEU A 61 6.46 -7.57 0.93
CA LEU A 61 5.58 -7.94 -0.16
C LEU A 61 5.42 -9.46 -0.19
N LYS A 62 4.19 -9.94 -0.20
CA LYS A 62 3.88 -11.36 -0.35
C LYS A 62 2.95 -11.56 -1.54
N LEU A 63 3.30 -12.48 -2.41
CA LEU A 63 2.47 -12.94 -3.51
C LEU A 63 1.88 -14.30 -3.14
N GLU A 64 0.60 -14.44 -3.36
CA GLU A 64 -0.12 -15.70 -3.22
C GLU A 64 -0.89 -15.99 -4.49
N LEU A 65 -0.92 -17.25 -4.92
CA LEU A 65 -1.65 -17.69 -6.09
C LEU A 65 -2.83 -18.56 -5.63
N ALA A 66 -3.98 -18.45 -6.30
CA ALA A 66 -5.10 -19.32 -5.99
C ALA A 66 -4.83 -20.75 -6.47
N GLU A 67 -5.37 -21.74 -5.75
CA GLU A 67 -5.33 -23.15 -6.13
C GLU A 67 -6.28 -23.45 -7.29
N ARG A 68 -5.91 -22.98 -8.49
CA ARG A 68 -6.65 -23.23 -9.72
C ARG A 68 -5.68 -23.65 -10.81
N PRO A 69 -5.99 -24.71 -11.58
CA PRO A 69 -5.13 -25.14 -12.67
C PRO A 69 -5.01 -24.02 -13.71
N VAL A 70 -3.77 -23.64 -14.00
CA VAL A 70 -3.44 -22.66 -15.03
C VAL A 70 -3.32 -23.42 -16.35
N LYS A 71 -4.06 -23.02 -17.39
CA LYS A 71 -4.06 -23.74 -18.67
C LYS A 71 -3.23 -23.05 -19.73
N VAL A 72 -2.61 -23.84 -20.60
CA VAL A 72 -1.93 -23.34 -21.80
C VAL A 72 -2.92 -22.55 -22.67
N GLY A 73 -2.49 -21.37 -23.14
CA GLY A 73 -3.25 -20.51 -24.05
C GLY A 73 -4.37 -19.69 -23.41
N GLU A 74 -4.66 -19.87 -22.11
CA GLU A 74 -5.75 -19.18 -21.43
C GLU A 74 -5.28 -17.89 -20.75
N ARG A 75 -5.92 -16.75 -21.07
CA ARG A 75 -5.55 -15.42 -20.56
C ARG A 75 -5.96 -15.16 -19.11
N TYR A 76 -7.01 -15.81 -18.60
CA TYR A 76 -7.59 -15.56 -17.28
C TYR A 76 -7.36 -16.72 -16.30
N SER A 77 -6.22 -17.38 -16.44
CA SER A 77 -5.92 -18.65 -15.78
C SER A 77 -5.18 -18.48 -14.45
N LEU A 78 -4.38 -17.42 -14.30
CA LEU A 78 -3.61 -17.16 -13.08
C LEU A 78 -4.30 -16.13 -12.18
N TRP A 79 -4.61 -16.53 -10.95
CA TRP A 79 -5.29 -15.71 -9.95
C TRP A 79 -4.34 -15.45 -8.79
N HIS A 80 -4.22 -14.20 -8.33
CA HIS A 80 -3.22 -13.76 -7.39
C HIS A 80 -3.77 -12.83 -6.29
N ARG A 81 -3.14 -12.85 -5.12
CA ARG A 81 -3.31 -11.90 -4.02
C ARG A 81 -1.95 -11.35 -3.65
N ILE A 82 -1.85 -10.03 -3.50
CA ILE A 82 -0.63 -9.37 -3.04
C ILE A 82 -0.91 -8.81 -1.65
N GLU A 83 -0.07 -9.13 -0.69
CA GLU A 83 -0.11 -8.58 0.67
C GLU A 83 1.09 -7.66 0.87
N ILE A 84 0.83 -6.45 1.35
CA ILE A 84 1.83 -5.43 1.70
C ILE A 84 1.75 -5.22 3.21
N LYS A 85 2.82 -5.55 3.94
CA LYS A 85 2.86 -5.38 5.39
C LYS A 85 3.85 -4.28 5.78
N ASN A 86 3.44 -3.39 6.67
CA ASN A 86 4.33 -2.42 7.28
C ASN A 86 5.17 -3.09 8.37
N ASN A 87 6.47 -3.20 8.10
CA ASN A 87 7.48 -3.76 8.98
C ASN A 87 8.31 -2.69 9.70
N CYS A 88 7.92 -1.42 9.57
CA CYS A 88 8.51 -0.29 10.25
C CYS A 88 7.72 0.09 11.50
N CYS A 89 8.40 0.73 12.45
CA CYS A 89 7.78 1.35 13.63
C CYS A 89 7.09 2.69 13.33
N GLY A 90 7.30 3.24 12.13
CA GLY A 90 6.58 4.39 11.61
C GLY A 90 5.29 3.99 10.89
N ILE A 91 4.38 4.96 10.72
CA ILE A 91 3.20 4.81 9.85
C ILE A 91 3.67 5.04 8.42
N THR A 92 3.35 4.12 7.52
CA THR A 92 3.72 4.22 6.10
C THR A 92 2.53 4.72 5.29
N SER A 93 2.72 5.68 4.41
CA SER A 93 1.69 6.09 3.45
C SER A 93 1.94 5.52 2.06
N LEU A 94 0.93 4.91 1.45
CA LEU A 94 0.96 4.34 0.10
C LEU A 94 -0.16 4.88 -0.79
N ARG A 95 0.13 5.01 -2.09
CA ARG A 95 -0.86 5.42 -3.09
C ARG A 95 -1.58 4.23 -3.70
N LEU A 96 -2.71 3.81 -3.13
CA LEU A 96 -3.41 2.61 -3.63
C LEU A 96 -3.86 2.59 -5.11
N PRO A 97 -3.96 3.71 -5.86
CA PRO A 97 -4.19 3.63 -7.29
C PRO A 97 -3.21 2.72 -8.04
N PHE A 98 -1.98 2.50 -7.54
CA PHE A 98 -1.03 1.56 -8.16
C PHE A 98 -1.52 0.11 -8.19
N LEU A 99 -2.40 -0.26 -7.25
CA LEU A 99 -3.04 -1.57 -7.25
C LEU A 99 -4.01 -1.69 -8.43
N LEU A 100 -4.59 -0.59 -8.91
CA LEU A 100 -5.60 -0.58 -9.97
C LEU A 100 -4.97 -0.32 -11.35
N ALA A 101 -4.05 0.63 -11.45
CA ALA A 101 -3.34 0.99 -12.68
C ALA A 101 -1.96 1.55 -12.35
N ASN A 102 -1.04 1.58 -13.32
CA ASN A 102 0.25 2.25 -13.13
C ASN A 102 0.00 3.73 -12.76
N ALA A 103 0.32 4.10 -11.52
CA ALA A 103 0.21 5.46 -11.03
C ALA A 103 1.54 6.18 -11.24
N GLN A 104 1.52 7.50 -11.43
CA GLN A 104 2.77 8.27 -11.50
C GLN A 104 3.56 8.12 -10.19
N GLY A 105 4.78 7.59 -10.30
CA GLY A 105 5.71 7.41 -9.18
C GLY A 105 5.69 6.01 -8.54
N THR A 106 4.65 5.20 -8.77
CA THR A 106 4.56 3.85 -8.20
C THR A 106 4.44 2.79 -9.29
N LYS A 107 5.32 1.80 -9.25
CA LYS A 107 5.42 0.73 -10.25
C LYS A 107 5.29 -0.63 -9.58
N LEU A 108 4.14 -1.25 -9.81
CA LEU A 108 3.91 -2.67 -9.49
C LEU A 108 4.09 -3.49 -10.76
N SER A 109 5.00 -4.45 -10.74
CA SER A 109 5.28 -5.32 -11.88
C SER A 109 5.36 -6.79 -11.49
N PHE A 110 5.10 -7.66 -12.47
CA PHE A 110 5.19 -9.10 -12.31
C PHE A 110 6.28 -9.62 -13.22
N ASP A 111 7.22 -10.33 -12.63
CA ASP A 111 8.25 -11.05 -13.33
C ASP A 111 7.86 -12.53 -13.36
N VAL A 112 7.77 -13.09 -14.56
CA VAL A 112 7.34 -14.47 -14.79
C VAL A 112 8.43 -15.18 -15.57
N TRP A 113 8.80 -16.38 -15.14
CA TRP A 113 9.77 -17.25 -15.81
C TRP A 113 9.11 -18.54 -16.26
N GLY A 114 9.45 -18.94 -17.48
CA GLY A 114 9.01 -20.21 -18.06
C GLY A 114 9.75 -21.42 -17.49
N PRO A 115 9.33 -22.63 -17.89
CA PRO A 115 9.96 -23.88 -17.44
C PRO A 115 11.42 -24.03 -17.89
N GLY A 116 11.83 -23.34 -18.97
CA GLY A 116 13.23 -23.28 -19.40
C GLY A 116 14.07 -22.23 -18.66
N GLY A 117 13.47 -21.48 -17.72
CA GLY A 117 14.13 -20.39 -17.00
C GLY A 117 14.13 -19.05 -17.73
N GLU A 118 13.65 -18.99 -18.98
CA GLU A 118 13.54 -17.71 -19.69
C GLU A 118 12.44 -16.80 -19.09
N LYS A 119 12.73 -15.50 -18.97
CA LYS A 119 11.74 -14.51 -18.55
C LYS A 119 10.72 -14.29 -19.65
N ILE A 120 9.44 -14.30 -19.28
CA ILE A 120 8.31 -14.12 -20.18
C ILE A 120 7.93 -12.65 -20.19
N SER A 121 7.90 -12.05 -21.37
CA SER A 121 7.40 -10.70 -21.54
C SER A 121 5.89 -10.68 -21.36
N SER A 122 5.40 -9.73 -20.55
CA SER A 122 3.97 -9.43 -20.49
C SER A 122 3.48 -9.02 -21.88
N THR A 123 2.32 -9.53 -22.28
CA THR A 123 1.67 -9.09 -23.51
C THR A 123 1.08 -7.70 -23.25
N PRO A 124 1.32 -6.69 -24.10
CA PRO A 124 0.67 -5.39 -23.95
C PRO A 124 -0.84 -5.60 -24.02
N THR A 125 -1.55 -5.18 -22.99
CA THR A 125 -3.01 -5.22 -23.02
C THR A 125 -3.48 -4.15 -24.02
N SER A 126 -4.20 -4.58 -25.04
CA SER A 126 -4.86 -3.70 -26.00
C SER A 126 -5.82 -2.75 -25.25
N VAL A 127 -5.39 -1.49 -25.11
CA VAL A 127 -6.21 -0.27 -24.93
C VAL A 127 -7.39 -0.40 -23.95
N LEU A 128 -7.10 -0.11 -22.68
CA LEU A 128 -7.89 0.71 -21.75
C LEU A 128 -9.32 0.32 -21.30
N GLU A 129 -9.99 -0.70 -21.83
CA GLU A 129 -11.37 -1.04 -21.37
C GLU A 129 -11.54 -2.44 -20.75
N ASP A 130 -10.62 -3.37 -21.00
CA ASP A 130 -10.79 -4.79 -20.62
C ASP A 130 -10.26 -5.13 -19.21
N PHE A 131 -9.51 -4.22 -18.59
CA PHE A 131 -8.72 -4.47 -17.36
C PHE A 131 -9.54 -4.83 -16.12
N TYR A 132 -10.82 -4.47 -16.11
CA TYR A 132 -11.69 -4.65 -14.94
C TYR A 132 -12.87 -5.56 -15.23
N LEU A 133 -12.99 -6.16 -16.42
CA LEU A 133 -14.23 -6.83 -16.81
C LEU A 133 -14.73 -7.88 -15.80
N PRO A 134 -13.90 -8.79 -15.23
CA PRO A 134 -14.39 -9.70 -14.20
C PRO A 134 -14.76 -9.02 -12.87
N TYR A 135 -14.10 -7.91 -12.51
CA TYR A 135 -14.21 -7.22 -11.21
C TYR A 135 -15.20 -6.05 -11.19
N LYS A 136 -15.41 -5.39 -12.33
CA LYS A 136 -16.37 -4.29 -12.54
C LYS A 136 -17.80 -4.74 -12.25
N TYR A 137 -18.08 -6.04 -12.37
CA TYR A 137 -19.39 -6.63 -12.07
C TYR A 137 -19.51 -7.22 -10.66
N GLU A 138 -18.42 -7.29 -9.90
CA GLU A 138 -18.45 -7.62 -8.47
C GLU A 138 -18.69 -6.36 -7.64
N LYS A 139 -19.91 -5.83 -7.74
CA LYS A 139 -20.34 -4.59 -7.07
C LYS A 139 -20.14 -4.60 -5.56
N HIS A 140 -20.18 -5.77 -4.93
CA HIS A 140 -20.19 -5.89 -3.47
C HIS A 140 -18.79 -5.96 -2.84
N GLU A 141 -17.80 -6.48 -3.58
CA GLU A 141 -16.45 -6.69 -3.08
C GLU A 141 -15.53 -5.51 -3.46
N ASN A 142 -15.68 -4.91 -4.64
CA ASN A 142 -14.80 -3.83 -5.11
C ASN A 142 -15.23 -2.41 -4.70
N ALA A 143 -16.29 -2.29 -3.91
CA ALA A 143 -16.90 -1.02 -3.55
C ALA A 143 -15.93 -0.12 -2.74
N GLU A 144 -15.18 -0.71 -1.79
CA GLU A 144 -14.24 0.05 -0.94
C GLU A 144 -13.04 0.60 -1.71
N LEU A 145 -12.45 -0.17 -2.63
CA LEU A 145 -11.35 0.28 -3.51
C LEU A 145 -11.79 1.44 -4.42
N ALA A 146 -13.04 1.40 -4.89
CA ALA A 146 -13.59 2.44 -5.74
C ALA A 146 -13.83 3.77 -5.00
N ALA A 147 -14.12 3.72 -3.69
CA ALA A 147 -14.30 4.85 -2.79
C ALA A 147 -13.02 5.30 -2.06
N SER A 148 -11.94 4.55 -2.19
CA SER A 148 -10.74 4.71 -1.36
C SER A 148 -9.93 5.98 -1.74
N LYS A 149 -9.42 6.68 -0.72
CA LYS A 149 -8.64 7.91 -0.86
C LYS A 149 -7.34 7.67 -1.65
N PHE A 150 -6.80 8.70 -2.31
CA PHE A 150 -5.54 8.62 -3.07
C PHE A 150 -4.33 8.14 -2.24
N ILE A 151 -4.36 8.30 -0.91
CA ILE A 151 -3.28 7.97 0.02
C ILE A 151 -3.85 7.17 1.19
N HIS A 152 -3.25 6.02 1.47
CA HIS A 152 -3.60 5.12 2.59
C HIS A 152 -2.46 5.03 3.58
N TRP A 153 -2.81 4.85 4.86
CA TRP A 153 -1.89 4.92 5.99
C TRP A 153 -1.85 3.54 6.65
N ILE A 154 -0.73 2.84 6.52
CA ILE A 154 -0.53 1.51 7.11
C ILE A 154 0.22 1.70 8.42
N TYR A 155 -0.41 1.38 9.55
CA TYR A 155 0.24 1.49 10.87
C TYR A 155 1.27 0.36 11.07
N PRO A 156 2.20 0.49 12.04
CA PRO A 156 3.18 -0.54 12.34
C PRO A 156 2.54 -1.93 12.52
N GLY A 157 3.00 -2.91 11.73
CA GLY A 157 2.50 -4.29 11.76
C GLY A 157 1.22 -4.55 10.97
N GLU A 158 0.52 -3.51 10.50
CA GLU A 158 -0.67 -3.68 9.67
C GLU A 158 -0.31 -4.21 8.28
N THR A 159 -1.30 -4.88 7.68
CA THR A 159 -1.18 -5.49 6.35
C THR A 159 -2.33 -5.04 5.47
N LEU A 160 -2.00 -4.70 4.24
CA LEU A 160 -2.91 -4.35 3.17
C LEU A 160 -2.92 -5.49 2.13
N SER A 161 -4.10 -5.89 1.66
CA SER A 161 -4.24 -6.84 0.55
C SER A 161 -4.65 -6.14 -0.74
N SER A 162 -4.12 -6.59 -1.88
CA SER A 162 -4.53 -6.14 -3.21
C SER A 162 -5.91 -6.65 -3.60
N THR A 163 -6.53 -7.50 -2.79
CA THR A 163 -7.84 -8.10 -3.09
C THR A 163 -8.87 -7.54 -2.11
N PRO A 164 -10.15 -7.49 -2.49
CA PRO A 164 -11.19 -6.85 -1.67
C PRO A 164 -11.49 -7.51 -0.31
N MET A 165 -10.67 -8.47 0.13
CA MET A 165 -10.48 -8.76 1.55
C MET A 165 -8.97 -8.88 1.78
N ARG A 166 -8.31 -8.03 2.57
CA ARG A 166 -8.72 -7.48 3.87
C ARG A 166 -8.44 -5.97 3.97
N TYR A 167 -9.52 -5.21 4.12
CA TYR A 167 -9.59 -3.77 4.36
C TYR A 167 -9.11 -3.37 5.77
N GLU A 168 -8.71 -2.11 5.91
CA GLU A 168 -8.13 -1.52 7.12
C GLU A 168 -9.06 -1.61 8.35
N PRO A 169 -8.53 -1.94 9.54
CA PRO A 169 -9.24 -2.74 10.54
C PRO A 169 -10.06 -1.92 11.57
N HIS A 170 -10.05 -0.59 11.46
CA HIS A 170 -10.45 0.28 12.58
C HIS A 170 -11.67 1.19 12.32
N LYS A 171 -12.62 0.80 11.45
CA LYS A 171 -13.97 1.39 11.50
C LYS A 171 -15.09 0.52 10.94
N LYS A 172 -16.22 0.51 11.68
CA LYS A 172 -17.53 0.03 11.21
C LYS A 172 -17.89 0.74 9.90
N LEU A 173 -18.30 -0.08 8.93
CA LEU A 173 -18.82 0.28 7.62
C LEU A 173 -19.82 1.44 7.70
N SER A 174 -19.52 2.53 7.00
CA SER A 174 -20.48 3.58 6.66
C SER A 174 -21.18 3.18 5.35
N PRO A 175 -22.52 3.30 5.26
CA PRO A 175 -23.29 2.72 4.15
C PRO A 175 -23.44 3.73 3.01
N TYR A 176 -22.41 4.01 2.22
CA TYR A 176 -22.61 4.79 0.99
C TYR A 176 -21.63 4.42 -0.10
N LEU A 177 -22.16 3.78 -1.15
CA LEU A 177 -21.47 3.48 -2.40
C LEU A 177 -22.48 3.37 -3.54
N GLU A 178 -22.66 4.49 -4.23
CA GLU A 178 -23.11 4.61 -5.64
C GLU A 178 -22.13 5.62 -6.28
N ASP A 179 -21.15 5.12 -7.01
CA ASP A 179 -21.06 5.08 -8.49
C ASP A 179 -20.35 6.32 -9.08
N ARG A 180 -19.10 6.13 -9.55
CA ARG A 180 -18.35 7.15 -10.32
C ARG A 180 -19.01 7.53 -11.65
N PHE A 181 -19.97 6.73 -12.12
CA PHE A 181 -20.81 7.09 -13.27
C PHE A 181 -21.79 8.22 -12.88
N ASP A 182 -22.29 8.22 -11.64
CA ASP A 182 -23.13 9.30 -11.13
C ASP A 182 -22.34 10.56 -10.86
N GLU A 183 -21.04 10.47 -10.56
CA GLU A 183 -20.16 11.63 -10.36
C GLU A 183 -20.00 12.45 -11.66
N PHE A 184 -19.72 11.82 -12.81
CA PHE A 184 -19.67 12.49 -14.12
C PHE A 184 -21.02 13.10 -14.53
N TRP A 185 -22.12 12.38 -14.31
CA TRP A 185 -23.46 12.90 -14.62
C TRP A 185 -24.02 13.85 -13.55
N SER A 186 -23.41 13.94 -12.36
CA SER A 186 -23.77 14.91 -11.32
C SER A 186 -23.36 16.34 -11.70
N GLU A 187 -22.39 16.49 -12.60
CA GLU A 187 -22.05 17.76 -13.24
C GLU A 187 -23.12 18.23 -14.25
N PHE A 188 -24.03 17.34 -14.65
CA PHE A 188 -25.14 17.60 -15.57
C PHE A 188 -26.49 17.22 -14.93
N PRO A 189 -26.93 17.91 -13.86
CA PRO A 189 -28.11 17.57 -13.07
C PRO A 189 -29.45 17.77 -13.82
N ASP A 190 -29.41 18.28 -15.04
CA ASP A 190 -30.59 18.55 -15.84
C ASP A 190 -31.29 17.26 -16.30
N LYS A 191 -32.58 17.12 -15.97
CA LYS A 191 -33.47 16.03 -16.44
C LYS A 191 -33.51 15.83 -17.97
N LYS A 192 -33.03 16.80 -18.75
CA LYS A 192 -32.93 16.69 -20.21
C LYS A 192 -31.92 15.61 -20.65
N PHE A 193 -30.96 15.26 -19.79
CA PHE A 193 -29.95 14.24 -20.07
C PHE A 193 -30.30 12.85 -19.54
N ASP A 194 -31.39 12.67 -18.79
CA ASP A 194 -31.80 11.36 -18.23
C ASP A 194 -31.90 10.27 -19.31
N LYS A 195 -32.47 10.62 -20.48
CA LYS A 195 -32.57 9.69 -21.61
C LYS A 195 -31.22 9.35 -22.23
N LEU A 196 -30.27 10.28 -22.24
CA LEU A 196 -28.93 10.08 -22.76
C LEU A 196 -28.11 9.22 -21.78
N LYS A 197 -28.17 9.53 -20.48
CA LYS A 197 -27.58 8.74 -19.39
C LYS A 197 -28.04 7.29 -19.43
N GLU A 198 -29.34 7.06 -19.57
CA GLU A 198 -29.91 5.72 -19.65
C GLU A 198 -29.51 4.99 -20.95
N ARG A 199 -29.41 5.72 -22.07
CA ARG A 199 -28.94 5.16 -23.35
C ARG A 199 -27.48 4.74 -23.29
N ASP A 200 -26.62 5.57 -22.72
CA ASP A 200 -25.19 5.30 -22.58
C ASP A 200 -24.95 4.14 -21.60
N ARG A 201 -25.70 4.10 -20.48
CA ARG A 201 -25.68 2.97 -19.54
C ARG A 201 -26.02 1.66 -20.25
N ARG A 202 -27.13 1.62 -20.99
CA ARG A 202 -27.53 0.44 -21.77
C ARG A 202 -26.52 0.07 -22.85
N PHE A 203 -25.92 1.05 -23.51
CA PHE A 203 -24.90 0.80 -24.53
C PHE A 203 -23.64 0.18 -23.92
N GLN A 204 -23.16 0.71 -22.79
CA GLN A 204 -22.04 0.13 -22.06
C GLN A 204 -22.36 -1.28 -21.56
N GLU A 205 -23.52 -1.47 -20.91
CA GLU A 205 -23.96 -2.79 -20.45
C GLU A 205 -24.05 -3.81 -21.60
N LYS A 206 -24.61 -3.40 -22.75
CA LYS A 206 -24.69 -4.26 -23.93
C LYS A 206 -23.32 -4.62 -24.48
N ARG A 207 -22.44 -3.62 -24.67
CA ARG A 207 -21.08 -3.83 -25.18
C ARG A 207 -20.30 -4.78 -24.28
N VAL A 208 -20.41 -4.60 -22.97
CA VAL A 208 -19.73 -5.48 -22.03
C VAL A 208 -20.37 -6.87 -22.00
N ASN A 209 -21.69 -7.00 -21.97
CA ASN A 209 -22.33 -8.30 -22.04
C ASN A 209 -21.94 -9.08 -23.31
N GLU A 210 -21.79 -8.40 -24.45
CA GLU A 210 -21.29 -9.00 -25.69
C GLU A 210 -19.82 -9.43 -25.57
N MET A 211 -18.96 -8.63 -24.93
CA MET A 211 -17.57 -8.99 -24.66
C MET A 211 -17.45 -10.17 -23.68
N MET A 212 -18.21 -10.17 -22.58
CA MET A 212 -18.24 -11.26 -21.59
C MET A 212 -18.73 -12.57 -22.20
N LYS A 213 -19.73 -12.51 -23.10
CA LYS A 213 -20.19 -13.68 -23.86
C LYS A 213 -19.12 -14.23 -24.80
N LYS A 214 -18.32 -13.36 -25.42
CA LYS A 214 -17.21 -13.75 -26.32
C LYS A 214 -16.02 -14.32 -25.55
N LEU A 215 -15.65 -13.70 -24.43
CA LEU A 215 -14.47 -14.05 -23.65
C LEU A 215 -14.70 -15.24 -22.70
N LYS A 216 -15.95 -15.51 -22.29
CA LYS A 216 -16.31 -16.51 -21.28
C LYS A 216 -15.31 -16.55 -20.10
N PRO A 217 -15.04 -15.41 -19.44
CA PRO A 217 -14.03 -15.39 -18.41
C PRO A 217 -14.44 -16.34 -17.27
N PRO A 218 -13.47 -17.02 -16.66
CA PRO A 218 -13.74 -17.87 -15.52
C PRO A 218 -14.39 -17.06 -14.40
N LYS A 219 -15.27 -17.71 -13.62
CA LYS A 219 -15.86 -17.07 -12.44
C LYS A 219 -14.74 -16.53 -11.54
N PRO A 220 -14.86 -15.29 -11.07
CA PRO A 220 -13.90 -14.70 -10.14
C PRO A 220 -13.80 -15.51 -8.84
N ILE A 221 -12.59 -15.55 -8.29
CA ILE A 221 -12.31 -16.18 -7.01
C ILE A 221 -12.34 -15.07 -5.94
N PRO A 222 -13.20 -15.19 -4.92
CA PRO A 222 -13.31 -14.19 -3.86
C PRO A 222 -11.94 -13.89 -3.25
N GLY A 223 -11.58 -12.60 -3.18
CA GLY A 223 -10.31 -12.18 -2.61
C GLY A 223 -9.07 -12.54 -3.44
N TYR A 224 -9.19 -12.77 -4.76
CA TYR A 224 -8.06 -12.87 -5.71
C TYR A 224 -8.29 -11.97 -6.93
N ARG A 225 -7.19 -11.56 -7.57
CA ARG A 225 -7.16 -10.81 -8.83
C ARG A 225 -6.65 -11.67 -9.97
N VAL A 226 -7.08 -11.42 -11.20
CA VAL A 226 -6.63 -12.20 -12.35
C VAL A 226 -5.43 -11.50 -12.98
N LEU A 227 -4.38 -12.25 -13.26
CA LEU A 227 -3.23 -11.76 -13.98
C LEU A 227 -3.45 -11.97 -15.48
N ASP A 228 -4.00 -10.95 -16.14
CA ASP A 228 -4.46 -11.02 -17.54
C ASP A 228 -3.38 -10.71 -18.59
N ARG A 229 -2.21 -10.23 -18.16
CA ARG A 229 -1.11 -9.79 -19.04
C ARG A 229 -0.26 -10.95 -19.56
N PHE A 230 -0.44 -12.17 -19.06
CA PHE A 230 0.38 -13.33 -19.40
C PHE A 230 -0.47 -14.42 -20.05
N VAL A 231 0.06 -15.02 -21.11
CA VAL A 231 -0.52 -16.20 -21.77
C VAL A 231 0.57 -17.25 -21.87
N PHE A 232 0.37 -18.37 -21.18
CA PHE A 232 1.36 -19.43 -21.08
C PHE A 232 1.28 -20.34 -22.30
N LYS A 233 2.39 -20.53 -23.01
CA LYS A 233 2.41 -21.27 -24.30
C LYS A 233 2.79 -22.74 -24.18
N LYS A 234 3.35 -23.15 -23.04
CA LYS A 234 3.84 -24.51 -22.82
C LYS A 234 3.34 -25.00 -21.46
N PRO A 235 3.09 -26.30 -21.30
CA PRO A 235 2.87 -26.87 -19.97
C PRO A 235 4.20 -26.94 -19.20
N GLY A 236 4.13 -27.03 -17.87
CA GLY A 236 5.29 -27.19 -16.99
C GLY A 236 5.23 -26.29 -15.76
N ILE A 237 6.34 -26.27 -14.99
CA ILE A 237 6.48 -25.45 -13.80
C ILE A 237 6.99 -24.06 -14.19
N TYR A 238 6.25 -23.04 -13.81
CA TYR A 238 6.57 -21.63 -14.00
C TYR A 238 6.90 -20.99 -12.65
N LYS A 239 7.64 -19.87 -12.70
CA LYS A 239 7.92 -19.06 -11.51
C LYS A 239 7.35 -17.67 -11.70
N ILE A 240 6.86 -17.06 -10.63
CA ILE A 240 6.40 -15.68 -10.62
C ILE A 240 6.87 -14.95 -9.37
N GLN A 241 7.19 -13.69 -9.54
CA GLN A 241 7.57 -12.76 -8.48
C GLN A 241 6.87 -11.44 -8.74
N VAL A 242 6.40 -10.78 -7.67
CA VAL A 242 5.89 -9.41 -7.76
C VAL A 242 6.97 -8.45 -7.23
N HIS A 243 7.10 -7.32 -7.91
CA HIS A 243 8.07 -6.27 -7.64
C HIS A 243 7.33 -4.94 -7.48
N LEU A 244 7.56 -4.27 -6.35
CA LEU A 244 7.02 -2.94 -6.05
C LEU A 244 8.18 -1.95 -5.93
N GLU A 245 8.13 -0.91 -6.75
CA GLU A 245 9.00 0.24 -6.70
C GLU A 245 8.15 1.49 -6.45
N ASP A 246 8.45 2.25 -5.39
CA ASP A 246 7.67 3.43 -5.00
C ASP A 246 8.52 4.44 -4.21
N ILE A 247 7.99 5.65 -4.04
CA ILE A 247 8.47 6.61 -3.04
C ILE A 247 7.37 6.73 -1.97
N ILE A 248 7.66 6.25 -0.77
CA ILE A 248 6.72 6.26 0.35
C ILE A 248 7.04 7.38 1.32
N SER A 249 6.01 8.00 1.89
CA SER A 249 6.19 8.84 3.06
C SER A 249 6.02 7.99 4.31
N LEU A 250 6.99 8.09 5.20
CA LEU A 250 6.92 7.53 6.54
C LEU A 250 6.65 8.66 7.50
N TYR A 251 5.83 8.37 8.49
CA TYR A 251 5.45 9.27 9.57
C TYR A 251 5.85 8.61 10.87
N SER A 252 6.27 9.41 11.85
CA SER A 252 6.43 8.91 13.21
C SER A 252 5.11 8.30 13.66
N GLY A 253 5.16 7.11 14.28
CA GLY A 253 4.03 6.60 15.05
C GLY A 253 3.60 7.61 16.13
N ARG A 254 2.50 7.33 16.82
CA ARG A 254 2.05 8.16 17.95
C ARG A 254 3.18 8.20 18.98
N SER A 255 3.90 9.32 19.03
CA SER A 255 5.09 9.41 19.86
C SER A 255 4.70 9.40 21.33
N TRP A 256 5.25 8.48 22.12
CA TRP A 256 4.89 8.29 23.53
C TRP A 256 4.94 9.59 24.35
N PHE A 257 5.88 10.50 24.02
CA PHE A 257 6.06 11.75 24.75
C PHE A 257 4.88 12.71 24.58
N ARG A 258 4.05 12.54 23.54
CA ARG A 258 2.83 13.34 23.33
C ARG A 258 1.70 12.96 24.29
N ASP A 259 1.80 11.79 24.94
CA ASP A 259 0.85 11.35 25.96
C ASP A 259 1.26 11.83 27.37
N LEU A 260 2.40 12.53 27.51
CA LEU A 260 2.82 13.16 28.75
C LEU A 260 1.98 14.42 29.04
N PHE A 261 1.75 14.72 30.32
CA PHE A 261 1.07 15.94 30.74
C PHE A 261 1.98 17.17 30.56
N PRO A 262 1.48 18.32 30.08
CA PRO A 262 2.28 19.55 29.98
C PRO A 262 2.89 19.98 31.31
N PRO A 263 4.18 20.40 31.36
CA PRO A 263 5.09 20.69 30.23
C PRO A 263 6.06 19.53 29.88
N PHE A 264 5.83 18.32 30.40
CA PHE A 264 6.76 17.20 30.22
C PHE A 264 6.83 16.71 28.77
N ASP A 265 5.76 16.88 28.01
CA ASP A 265 5.70 16.64 26.56
C ASP A 265 6.69 17.52 25.79
N ILE A 266 6.68 18.84 26.05
CA ILE A 266 7.57 19.83 25.42
C ILE A 266 9.02 19.55 25.84
N LEU A 267 9.24 19.22 27.10
CA LEU A 267 10.57 18.93 27.63
C LEU A 267 11.15 17.65 27.02
N ALA A 268 10.37 16.58 26.93
CA ALA A 268 10.77 15.34 26.26
C ALA A 268 11.06 15.58 24.77
N GLN A 269 10.20 16.32 24.07
CA GLN A 269 10.41 16.71 22.68
C GLN A 269 11.73 17.46 22.49
N THR A 270 12.05 18.41 23.38
CA THR A 270 13.29 19.19 23.33
C THR A 270 14.51 18.29 23.54
N ILE A 271 14.47 17.39 24.52
CA ILE A 271 15.56 16.45 24.80
C ILE A 271 15.82 15.54 23.59
N LEU A 272 14.76 14.97 23.00
CA LEU A 272 14.86 14.13 21.80
C LEU A 272 15.41 14.93 20.60
N SER A 273 14.92 16.14 20.38
CA SER A 273 15.37 17.01 19.29
C SER A 273 16.87 17.35 19.40
N THR A 274 17.38 17.64 20.60
CA THR A 274 18.83 17.92 20.80
C THR A 274 19.73 16.73 20.50
N ARG A 275 19.16 15.52 20.48
CA ARG A 275 19.87 14.26 20.14
C ARG A 275 19.75 13.90 18.65
N GLY A 276 19.14 14.76 17.83
CA GLY A 276 18.86 14.47 16.42
C GLY A 276 17.66 13.55 16.20
N ILE A 277 16.96 13.16 17.28
CA ILE A 277 15.70 12.44 17.20
C ILE A 277 14.61 13.50 16.98
N SER A 278 14.48 13.96 15.73
CA SER A 278 13.43 14.90 15.32
C SER A 278 12.07 14.39 15.77
N SER A 279 11.13 15.22 16.22
CA SER A 279 9.75 14.79 16.50
C SER A 279 8.87 14.70 15.26
N ASN A 280 9.39 15.11 14.11
CA ASN A 280 8.69 15.21 12.83
C ASN A 280 9.38 14.28 11.83
N TRP A 281 9.09 12.98 11.94
CA TRP A 281 9.63 11.98 11.03
C TRP A 281 8.76 11.91 9.79
N ASN A 282 8.58 13.03 9.08
CA ASN A 282 8.04 12.96 7.73
C ASN A 282 9.25 12.76 6.82
N LYS A 283 9.53 11.51 6.46
CA LYS A 283 10.63 11.14 5.57
C LYS A 283 10.06 10.52 4.32
N GLU A 284 10.57 10.91 3.16
CA GLU A 284 10.31 10.22 1.91
C GLU A 284 11.43 9.21 1.69
N VAL A 285 11.05 7.97 1.39
CA VAL A 285 11.97 6.85 1.23
C VAL A 285 11.66 6.15 -0.08
N HIS A 286 12.70 5.94 -0.88
CA HIS A 286 12.58 5.08 -2.05
C HIS A 286 12.57 3.62 -1.59
N ILE A 287 11.62 2.85 -2.11
CA ILE A 287 11.53 1.42 -1.88
C ILE A 287 11.64 0.66 -3.19
N ASP A 288 12.40 -0.42 -3.15
CA ASP A 288 12.49 -1.44 -4.19
C ASP A 288 12.39 -2.80 -3.49
N ILE A 289 11.16 -3.35 -3.43
CA ILE A 289 10.88 -4.58 -2.69
C ILE A 289 10.32 -5.66 -3.61
N ARG A 290 10.76 -6.90 -3.39
CA ARG A 290 10.34 -8.07 -4.16
C ARG A 290 9.74 -9.11 -3.25
N SER A 291 8.67 -9.78 -3.69
CA SER A 291 8.15 -10.94 -2.98
C SER A 291 9.12 -12.12 -3.10
N PRO A 292 8.99 -13.16 -2.26
CA PRO A 292 9.53 -14.47 -2.59
C PRO A 292 9.00 -14.95 -3.96
N MET A 293 9.80 -15.77 -4.65
CA MET A 293 9.34 -16.45 -5.87
C MET A 293 8.31 -17.52 -5.52
N VAL A 294 7.25 -17.58 -6.30
CA VAL A 294 6.20 -18.61 -6.19
C VAL A 294 6.24 -19.48 -7.44
N GLU A 295 6.22 -20.79 -7.26
CA GLU A 295 6.13 -21.75 -8.35
C GLU A 295 4.67 -22.15 -8.58
N PHE A 296 4.29 -22.33 -9.84
CA PHE A 296 2.96 -22.83 -10.22
C PHE A 296 3.05 -23.70 -11.46
N GLU A 297 2.11 -24.65 -11.58
CA GLU A 297 2.05 -25.55 -12.71
C GLU A 297 1.06 -25.04 -13.77
N VAL A 298 1.51 -25.04 -15.03
CA VAL A 298 0.65 -24.85 -16.19
C VAL A 298 0.37 -26.21 -16.80
N VAL A 299 -0.91 -26.57 -16.85
CA VAL A 299 -1.39 -27.84 -17.41
C VAL A 299 -1.84 -27.66 -18.86
N PRO A 300 -1.86 -28.75 -19.66
CA PRO A 300 -2.39 -28.73 -21.04
C PRO A 300 -3.83 -28.21 -21.15
#